data_AF-A0A0G1BPJ3-F1
#
_entry.id   AF-A0A0G1BPJ3-F1
#
_cell.length_a   1.000
_cell.length_b   1.000
_cell.length_c   1.000
_cell.angle_alpha   90.00
_cell.angle_beta   90.00
_cell.angle_gamma   90.00
#
_symmetry.space_group_name_H-M   'P 1'
#
loop_
_entity.id
_entity.type
_entity.pdbx_description
1 polymer ?
#
loop_
_entity_poly.entity_id
_entity_poly.type
_entity_poly.pdbx_seq_one_letter_code
_entity_poly.pdbx_strand_id
1 'polypeptide(L)' 'MKELGFYPMQKSVFVYPYDCKNEINFILEIFEVKPYVRYIIAKDIDITMDLKQRFKLS' A
#
# COMPACT_ATOMS: atom_id res chain seq x y z
N MET A 1 -1.06 -0.85 -9.46
CA MET A 1 -1.47 -0.68 -8.04
C MET A 1 -2.95 -0.92 -7.81
N LYS A 2 -3.89 -0.13 -8.36
CA LYS A 2 -5.34 -0.36 -8.16
C LYS A 2 -5.80 -1.77 -8.61
N GLU A 3 -5.31 -2.23 -9.75
CA GLU A 3 -5.57 -3.58 -10.27
C GLU A 3 -4.97 -4.69 -9.39
N LEU A 4 -3.96 -4.37 -8.58
CA LEU A 4 -3.36 -5.29 -7.60
C LEU A 4 -4.14 -5.33 -6.28
N GLY A 5 -5.29 -4.64 -6.19
CA GLY A 5 -6.12 -4.58 -4.99
C GLY A 5 -5.69 -3.55 -3.95
N PHE A 6 -4.71 -2.68 -4.25
CA PHE A 6 -4.33 -1.59 -3.35
C PHE A 6 -5.42 -0.50 -3.31
N TYR A 7 -5.69 0.00 -2.11
CA TYR A 7 -6.61 1.13 -1.94
C TYR A 7 -5.88 2.47 -2.12
N PRO A 8 -6.32 3.34 -3.03
CA PRO A 8 -5.75 4.68 -3.19
C PRO A 8 -6.24 5.62 -2.08
N MET A 9 -5.44 5.81 -1.03
CA MET A 9 -5.75 6.74 0.06
C MET A 9 -5.54 8.21 -0.36
N GLN A 10 -4.52 8.46 -1.20
CA GLN A 10 -4.28 9.74 -1.88
C GLN A 10 -3.79 9.49 -3.31
N LYS A 11 -3.54 10.56 -4.10
CA LYS A 11 -3.09 10.46 -5.50
C LYS A 11 -1.85 9.55 -5.69
N SER A 12 -0.92 9.59 -4.74
CA SER A 12 0.34 8.82 -4.77
C SER A 12 0.57 8.01 -3.50
N VAL A 13 -0.47 7.77 -2.69
CA VAL A 13 -0.38 6.98 -1.46
C VAL A 13 -1.38 5.84 -1.54
N PHE A 14 -0.87 4.63 -1.39
CA PHE A 14 -1.63 3.39 -1.53
C PHE A 14 -1.49 2.56 -0.26
N VAL A 15 -2.58 1.94 0.16
CA VAL A 15 -2.64 1.10 1.36
C VAL A 15 -2.99 -0.33 0.94
N TYR A 16 -2.37 -1.29 1.62
CA TYR A 16 -2.68 -2.71 1.52
C TYR A 16 -2.56 -3.34 2.91
N PRO A 17 -3.44 -4.30 3.28
CA PRO A 17 -3.52 -4.78 4.66
C PRO A 17 -2.52 -5.89 5.00
N TYR A 18 -1.82 -6.42 4.00
CA TYR A 18 -0.86 -7.51 4.16
C TYR A 18 0.55 -7.04 3.85
N ASP A 19 1.55 -7.72 4.42
CA ASP A 19 2.94 -7.47 4.05
C ASP A 19 3.14 -7.75 2.56
N CYS A 20 3.76 -6.81 1.88
CA CYS A 20 4.01 -6.83 0.43
C CYS A 20 5.33 -6.14 0.08
N LYS A 21 6.24 -5.97 1.05
CA LYS A 21 7.46 -5.17 0.86
C LYS A 21 8.35 -5.74 -0.26
N ASN A 22 8.44 -7.06 -0.37
CA ASN A 22 9.30 -7.73 -1.35
C ASN A 22 8.74 -7.56 -2.77
N GLU A 23 7.44 -7.74 -2.93
CA GLU A 23 6.71 -7.55 -4.18
C GLU A 23 6.81 -6.10 -4.65
N ILE A 24 6.66 -5.15 -3.72
CA ILE A 24 6.85 -3.72 -4.02
C ILE A 24 8.30 -3.46 -4.43
N ASN A 25 9.30 -3.95 -3.70
CA ASN A 25 10.70 -3.76 -4.08
C ASN A 25 11.01 -4.29 -5.50
N PHE A 26 10.48 -5.45 -5.86
CA PHE A 26 10.62 -6.01 -7.20
C PHE A 26 10.05 -5.08 -8.29
N ILE A 27 8.85 -4.54 -8.07
CA ILE A 27 8.25 -3.56 -8.98
C ILE A 27 9.12 -2.30 -9.08
N LEU A 28 9.57 -1.77 -7.94
CA LEU A 28 10.40 -0.57 -7.91
C LEU A 28 11.73 -0.74 -8.64
N GLU A 29 12.29 -1.94 -8.65
CA GLU A 29 13.52 -2.29 -9.36
C GLU A 29 13.28 -2.39 -10.87
N ILE A 30 12.20 -3.05 -11.31
CA ILE A 30 11.82 -3.11 -12.74
C ILE A 30 11.66 -1.72 -13.36
N PHE A 31 11.05 -0.80 -12.62
CA PHE A 31 10.78 0.55 -13.11
C PHE A 31 11.91 1.55 -12.79
N GLU A 32 12.98 1.13 -12.11
CA GLU A 32 14.10 1.99 -11.70
C GLU A 32 13.68 3.23 -10.86
N VAL A 33 12.57 3.12 -10.12
CA VAL A 33 11.98 4.25 -9.37
C VAL A 33 12.21 4.18 -7.86
N LYS A 34 12.98 3.21 -7.38
CA LYS A 34 13.27 3.00 -5.94
C LYS A 34 13.65 4.28 -5.17
N PRO A 35 14.46 5.23 -5.69
CA PRO A 35 14.79 6.47 -4.97
C PRO A 35 13.58 7.38 -4.67
N TYR A 36 12.54 7.28 -5.49
CA TYR A 36 11.36 8.16 -5.48
C TYR A 36 10.19 7.60 -4.66
N VAL A 37 10.31 6.38 -4.14
CA VAL A 37 9.24 5.73 -3.38
C VAL A 37 9.62 5.62 -1.91
N ARG A 38 8.61 5.77 -1.04
CA ARG A 38 8.74 5.60 0.41
C ARG A 38 7.77 4.51 0.84
N TYR A 39 8.27 3.57 1.64
CA TYR A 39 7.48 2.50 2.23
C TYR A 39 7.33 2.77 3.72
N ILE A 40 6.10 2.70 4.21
CA ILE A 40 5.74 3.04 5.59
C ILE A 40 4.93 1.87 6.16
N ILE A 41 5.31 1.41 7.35
CA ILE A 41 4.47 0.53 8.19
C ILE A 41 3.85 1.42 9.24
N ALA A 42 2.54 1.62 9.18
CA ALA A 42 1.79 2.39 10.16
C ALA A 42 1.23 1.45 11.22
N LYS A 43 1.39 1.81 12.51
CA LYS A 43 0.74 1.10 13.63
C LYS A 43 -0.74 1.44 13.75
N ASP A 44 -1.10 2.67 13.42
CA ASP A 44 -2.46 3.20 13.52
C ASP A 44 -2.70 4.24 12.41
N ILE A 45 -3.94 4.32 11.93
CA ILE A 45 -4.43 5.29 10.94
C ILE A 45 -5.85 5.68 11.38
N ASP A 46 -6.17 6.98 11.31
CA ASP A 46 -7.50 7.52 11.67
C ASP A 46 -8.67 6.84 10.93
N ILE A 47 -8.43 6.36 9.71
CA ILE A 47 -9.41 5.64 8.88
C ILE A 47 -9.32 4.09 8.95
N THR A 48 -8.71 3.52 10.00
CA THR A 48 -8.54 2.05 10.09
C THR A 48 -9.84 1.26 9.97
N MET A 49 -10.96 1.74 10.53
CA MET A 49 -12.25 1.03 10.43
C MET A 49 -12.76 0.95 8.99
N ASP A 50 -12.68 2.05 8.23
CA ASP A 50 -13.09 2.10 6.83
C ASP A 50 -12.21 1.18 5.96
N LEU A 51 -10.91 1.16 6.22
CA LEU A 51 -9.97 0.29 5.53
C LEU A 51 -10.26 -1.18 5.83
N LYS A 52 -10.52 -1.54 7.09
CA LYS A 52 -10.91 -2.91 7.49
C LYS A 52 -12.18 -3.35 6.76
N GLN A 53 -13.22 -2.52 6.75
CA GLN A 53 -14.45 -2.83 6.02
C GLN A 53 -14.20 -3.04 4.53
N ARG A 54 -13.41 -2.15 3.91
CA ARG A 54 -13.07 -2.22 2.48
C ARG A 54 -12.26 -3.47 2.12
N PHE A 55 -11.31 -3.84 2.95
CA PHE A 55 -10.50 -5.05 2.77
C PHE A 55 -11.19 -6.32 3.29
N LYS A 56 -12.42 -6.22 3.82
CA LYS A 56 -13.19 -7.33 4.40
C LYS A 56 -12.42 -8.02 5.52
N LEU A 57 -11.75 -7.23 6.35
CA LEU A 57 -11.04 -7.68 7.55
C LEU A 57 -11.97 -7.45 8.74
N SER A 58 -12.42 -8.55 9.33
CA SER A 58 -13.21 -8.60 10.56
C SER A 58 -12.37 -8.23 11.78
#